data_AF-A0A3N4MAB5-F1
#
_entry.id   AF-A0A3N4MAB5-F1
#
_cell.length_a   1.000
_cell.length_b   1.000
_cell.length_c   1.000
_cell.angle_alpha   90.00
_cell.angle_beta   90.00
_cell.angle_gamma   90.00
#
_symmetry.space_group_name_H-M   'P 1'
#
loop_
_entity.id
_entity.type
_entity.pdbx_description
1 polymer ?
#
loop_
_entity_poly.entity_id
_entity_poly.type
_entity_poly.pdbx_seq_one_letter_code
_entity_poly.pdbx_strand_id
1 'polypeptide(L)'
;MKKTKIFYWIVTGLMAAFMGLGAIYDASGAPEAVAYVTKLGYPAYIAQFLGVAKILGLIAILVPGFPRLKEWAYAGLIFDLIGAMYSHFMSGDPASTWGFIPLPMAFVFGSYFLYHKLRRQKLAQEGKTDIAFG
;
A
#
# COMPACT_ATOMS: atom_id res chain seq x y z
N MET A 1 -5.28 18.91 13.01
CA MET A 1 -6.14 17.76 12.65
C MET A 1 -6.85 17.88 11.31
N LYS A 2 -7.71 18.89 11.05
CA LYS A 2 -8.50 18.97 9.79
C LYS A 2 -7.65 18.86 8.52
N LYS A 3 -6.59 19.68 8.40
CA LYS A 3 -5.65 19.64 7.26
C LYS A 3 -4.98 18.27 7.10
N THR A 4 -4.37 17.73 8.16
CA THR A 4 -3.72 16.40 8.13
C THR A 4 -4.67 15.29 7.73
N LYS A 5 -5.93 15.33 8.21
CA LYS A 5 -6.97 14.36 7.84
C LYS A 5 -7.32 14.44 6.36
N ILE A 6 -7.46 15.65 5.80
CA ILE A 6 -7.72 15.86 4.36
C ILE A 6 -6.57 15.30 3.53
N PHE A 7 -5.33 15.71 3.83
CA PHE A 7 -4.15 15.20 3.12
C PHE A 7 -4.03 13.67 3.22
N TYR A 8 -4.28 13.10 4.40
CA TYR A 8 -4.28 11.65 4.59
C TYR A 8 -5.24 10.96 3.63
N TRP A 9 -6.49 11.42 3.54
CA TRP A 9 -7.48 10.79 2.68
C TRP A 9 -7.23 11.01 1.20
N ILE A 10 -6.69 12.17 0.79
CA ILE A 10 -6.27 12.40 -0.60
C ILE A 10 -5.16 11.42 -0.98
N VAL A 11 -4.08 11.37 -0.20
CA VAL A 11 -2.92 10.50 -0.48
C VAL A 11 -3.31 9.03 -0.41
N THR A 12 -4.12 8.64 0.57
CA THR A 12 -4.60 7.25 0.73
C THR A 12 -5.56 6.85 -0.38
N GLY A 13 -6.43 7.77 -0.84
CA GLY A 13 -7.31 7.53 -1.97
C GLY A 13 -6.54 7.32 -3.28
N LEU A 14 -5.54 8.16 -3.56
CA LEU A 14 -4.66 7.99 -4.71
C LEU A 14 -3.86 6.68 -4.61
N MET A 15 -3.25 6.40 -3.45
CA MET A 15 -2.55 5.15 -3.17
C MET A 15 -3.45 3.94 -3.45
N ALA A 16 -4.68 3.95 -2.93
CA ALA A 16 -5.62 2.85 -3.10
C ALA A 16 -6.10 2.70 -4.54
N ALA A 17 -6.26 3.79 -5.29
CA ALA A 17 -6.58 3.73 -6.72
C ALA A 17 -5.42 3.11 -7.52
N PHE A 18 -4.19 3.61 -7.33
CA PHE A 18 -3.00 3.09 -8.03
C PHE A 18 -2.75 1.61 -7.72
N MET A 19 -2.77 1.25 -6.44
CA MET A 19 -2.52 -0.13 -6.03
C MET A 19 -3.70 -1.05 -6.31
N GLY A 20 -4.92 -0.55 -6.18
CA GLY A 20 -6.14 -1.33 -6.35
C GLY A 20 -6.36 -1.79 -7.78
N LEU A 21 -6.07 -0.94 -8.78
CA LEU A 21 -6.18 -1.33 -10.18
C LEU A 21 -5.25 -2.49 -10.52
N GLY A 22 -3.97 -2.40 -10.13
CA GLY A 22 -3.01 -3.50 -10.31
C GLY A 22 -3.40 -4.74 -9.52
N ALA A 23 -3.87 -4.58 -8.28
CA ALA A 23 -4.27 -5.70 -7.43
C ALA A 23 -5.47 -6.47 -7.99
N ILE A 24 -6.47 -5.79 -8.54
CA ILE A 24 -7.63 -6.42 -9.19
C ILE A 24 -7.19 -7.15 -10.46
N TYR A 25 -6.31 -6.51 -11.25
CA TYR A 25 -5.78 -7.10 -12.47
C TYR A 25 -5.01 -8.40 -12.16
N ASP A 26 -4.09 -8.37 -11.20
CA ASP A 26 -3.36 -9.52 -10.70
C ASP A 26 -4.30 -10.62 -10.16
N ALA A 27 -5.28 -10.25 -9.31
CA ALA A 27 -6.23 -11.17 -8.70
C ALA A 27 -7.14 -11.88 -9.71
N SER A 28 -7.46 -11.21 -10.82
CA SER A 28 -8.27 -11.79 -11.90
C SER A 28 -7.55 -12.88 -12.68
N GLY A 29 -6.23 -13.03 -12.49
CA GLY A 29 -5.42 -13.97 -13.27
C GLY A 29 -5.28 -13.54 -14.73
N ALA A 30 -5.25 -12.22 -14.99
CA ALA A 30 -5.10 -11.67 -16.31
C ALA A 30 -3.90 -12.32 -17.04
N PRO A 31 -4.05 -12.76 -18.31
CA PRO A 31 -2.99 -13.48 -19.01
C PRO A 31 -1.65 -12.75 -19.03
N GLU A 32 -1.66 -11.43 -19.15
CA GLU A 32 -0.44 -10.62 -19.17
C GLU A 32 0.21 -10.54 -17.78
N ALA A 33 -0.58 -10.48 -16.69
CA ALA A 33 -0.06 -10.53 -15.32
C ALA A 33 0.60 -11.90 -15.03
N VAL A 34 -0.05 -12.99 -15.47
CA VAL A 34 0.49 -14.35 -15.34
C VAL A 34 1.74 -14.53 -16.20
N ALA A 35 1.72 -14.07 -17.45
CA ALA A 35 2.88 -14.11 -18.35
C ALA A 35 4.05 -13.31 -17.79
N TYR A 36 3.77 -12.17 -17.15
CA TYR A 36 4.78 -11.34 -16.51
C TYR A 36 5.47 -12.06 -15.35
N VAL A 37 4.72 -12.58 -14.37
CA VAL A 37 5.33 -13.27 -13.22
C VAL A 37 6.07 -14.56 -13.63
N THR A 38 5.55 -15.27 -14.65
CA THR A 38 6.20 -16.48 -15.18
C THR A 38 7.48 -16.17 -15.96
N LYS A 39 7.55 -15.05 -16.69
CA LYS A 39 8.79 -14.57 -17.31
C LYS A 39 9.88 -14.30 -16.27
N LEU A 40 9.51 -13.85 -15.08
CA LEU A 40 10.42 -13.65 -13.95
C LEU A 40 10.81 -14.97 -13.23
N GLY A 41 10.27 -16.11 -13.65
CA GLY A 41 10.53 -17.41 -13.04
C GLY A 41 9.62 -17.76 -11.85
N TYR A 42 8.59 -16.96 -11.57
CA TYR A 42 7.62 -17.28 -10.53
C TYR A 42 6.53 -18.24 -11.04
N PRO A 43 5.97 -19.08 -10.15
CA PRO A 43 4.76 -19.84 -10.46
C PRO A 43 3.58 -18.92 -10.82
N ALA A 44 2.73 -19.35 -11.75
CA ALA A 44 1.59 -18.56 -12.24
C ALA A 44 0.67 -18.04 -11.12
N TYR A 45 0.41 -18.86 -10.09
CA TYR A 45 -0.49 -18.52 -8.99
C TYR A 45 -0.02 -17.31 -8.17
N ILE A 46 1.26 -16.91 -8.26
CA ILE A 46 1.82 -15.79 -7.50
C ILE A 46 1.12 -14.49 -7.88
N ALA A 47 0.74 -14.30 -9.15
CA ALA A 47 -0.02 -13.13 -9.56
C ALA A 47 -1.34 -13.03 -8.78
N GLN A 48 -2.19 -14.07 -8.83
CA GLN A 48 -3.47 -14.05 -8.13
C GLN A 48 -3.31 -13.92 -6.62
N PHE A 49 -2.33 -14.62 -6.04
CA PHE A 49 -2.05 -14.55 -4.61
C PHE A 49 -1.69 -13.13 -4.17
N LEU A 50 -0.75 -12.48 -4.86
CA LEU A 50 -0.36 -11.10 -4.55
C LEU A 50 -1.51 -10.12 -4.78
N GLY A 51 -2.30 -10.31 -5.85
CA GLY A 51 -3.49 -9.50 -6.12
C GLY A 51 -4.49 -9.52 -4.95
N VAL A 52 -4.85 -10.72 -4.49
CA VAL A 52 -5.75 -10.89 -3.33
C VAL A 52 -5.13 -10.29 -2.06
N ALA A 53 -3.85 -10.54 -1.81
CA ALA A 53 -3.16 -10.00 -0.64
C ALA A 53 -3.15 -8.45 -0.63
N LYS A 54 -2.88 -7.82 -1.78
CA LYS A 54 -2.95 -6.36 -1.95
C LYS A 54 -4.36 -5.83 -1.67
N ILE A 55 -5.40 -6.47 -2.21
CA ILE A 55 -6.80 -6.09 -1.98
C ILE A 55 -7.12 -6.11 -0.47
N LEU A 56 -6.75 -7.19 0.23
CA LEU A 56 -6.96 -7.31 1.68
C LEU A 56 -6.18 -6.22 2.45
N GLY A 57 -4.95 -5.93 2.04
CA GLY A 57 -4.14 -4.84 2.60
C GLY A 57 -4.79 -3.46 2.40
N LEU A 58 -5.33 -3.19 1.22
CA LEU A 58 -6.05 -1.95 0.93
C LEU A 58 -7.32 -1.81 1.77
N ILE A 59 -8.10 -2.89 1.91
CA ILE A 59 -9.27 -2.92 2.80
C ILE A 59 -8.85 -2.60 4.24
N ALA A 60 -7.79 -3.22 4.75
CA ALA A 60 -7.27 -2.96 6.10
C ALA A 60 -6.82 -1.49 6.29
N ILE A 61 -6.28 -0.84 5.26
CA ILE A 61 -5.87 0.57 5.31
C ILE A 61 -7.08 1.51 5.25
N LEU A 62 -8.09 1.21 4.44
CA LEU A 62 -9.26 2.07 4.26
C LEU A 62 -10.25 1.95 5.41
N VAL A 63 -10.43 0.76 5.97
CA VAL A 63 -11.36 0.52 7.08
C VAL A 63 -10.78 1.08 8.39
N PRO A 64 -11.54 1.91 9.14
CA PRO A 64 -11.11 2.38 10.45
C PRO A 64 -11.22 1.28 11.52
N GLY A 65 -10.45 1.39 12.61
CA GLY A 65 -10.64 0.56 13.81
C GLY A 65 -9.59 -0.53 14.06
N PHE A 66 -8.70 -0.82 13.10
CA PHE A 66 -7.70 -1.90 13.24
C PHE A 66 -6.25 -1.39 13.12
N PRO A 67 -5.67 -0.73 14.15
CA PRO A 67 -4.33 -0.14 14.05
C PRO A 67 -3.24 -1.14 13.71
N ARG A 68 -3.18 -2.30 14.39
CA ARG A 68 -2.12 -3.31 14.17
C ARG A 68 -2.20 -3.93 12.77
N LEU A 69 -3.40 -4.27 12.32
CA LEU A 69 -3.62 -4.81 10.98
C LEU A 69 -3.22 -3.80 9.90
N LYS A 70 -3.46 -2.51 10.14
CA LYS A 70 -3.03 -1.44 9.24
C LYS A 70 -1.52 -1.33 9.13
N GLU A 71 -0.77 -1.52 10.23
CA GLU A 71 0.69 -1.59 10.19
C GLU A 71 1.17 -2.75 9.31
N TRP A 72 0.57 -3.94 9.47
CA TRP A 72 0.90 -5.10 8.63
C TRP A 72 0.58 -4.87 7.16
N ALA A 73 -0.55 -4.23 6.87
CA ALA A 73 -0.94 -3.90 5.51
C ALA A 73 0.04 -2.93 4.84
N TYR A 74 0.46 -1.86 5.54
CA TYR A 74 1.47 -0.95 5.02
C TYR A 74 2.80 -1.67 4.77
N ALA A 75 3.27 -2.48 5.71
CA ALA A 75 4.51 -3.25 5.55
C ALA A 75 4.43 -4.21 4.35
N GLY A 76 3.32 -4.94 4.20
CA GLY A 76 3.10 -5.86 3.09
C GLY A 76 3.13 -5.16 1.73
N LEU A 77 2.44 -4.03 1.57
CA LEU A 77 2.45 -3.26 0.32
C LEU A 77 3.85 -2.70 -0.01
N ILE A 78 4.62 -2.29 1.01
CA ILE A 78 6.00 -1.81 0.81
C ILE A 78 6.89 -2.97 0.36
N PHE A 79 6.80 -4.14 1.01
CA PHE A 79 7.60 -5.31 0.62
C PHE A 79 7.25 -5.84 -0.77
N ASP A 80 5.97 -5.81 -1.15
CA ASP A 80 5.53 -6.13 -2.51
C ASP A 80 6.17 -5.22 -3.55
N LEU A 81 6.13 -3.89 -3.35
CA LEU A 81 6.73 -2.93 -4.26
C LEU A 81 8.26 -3.05 -4.34
N ILE A 82 8.93 -3.26 -3.20
CA ILE A 82 10.38 -3.51 -3.16
C ILE A 82 10.70 -4.82 -3.90
N GLY A 83 9.93 -5.88 -3.66
CA GLY A 83 10.10 -7.17 -4.31
C GLY A 83 9.91 -7.09 -5.83
N ALA A 84 8.91 -6.36 -6.29
CA ALA A 84 8.67 -6.10 -7.70
C ALA A 84 9.84 -5.36 -8.34
N MET A 85 10.32 -4.27 -7.72
CA MET A 85 11.46 -3.50 -8.21
C MET A 85 12.76 -4.33 -8.22
N TYR A 86 13.01 -5.11 -7.18
CA TYR A 86 14.16 -6.01 -7.09
C TYR A 86 14.11 -7.09 -8.17
N SER A 87 12.94 -7.68 -8.42
CA SER A 87 12.76 -8.72 -9.44
C SER A 87 13.10 -8.17 -10.82
N HIS A 88 12.57 -7.01 -11.19
CA HIS A 88 12.91 -6.35 -12.45
C HIS A 88 14.41 -6.06 -12.59
N PHE A 89 15.02 -5.53 -11.53
CA PHE A 89 16.44 -5.21 -11.53
C PHE A 89 17.29 -6.46 -11.75
N MET A 90 16.97 -7.56 -11.05
CA MET A 90 17.68 -8.83 -11.18
C MET A 90 17.42 -9.55 -12.50
N SER A 91 16.26 -9.34 -13.12
CA SER A 91 15.93 -9.85 -14.45
C SER A 91 16.55 -9.04 -15.60
N GLY A 92 17.24 -7.94 -15.30
CA GLY A 92 17.86 -7.07 -16.30
C GLY A 92 16.86 -6.29 -17.15
N ASP A 93 15.63 -6.09 -16.65
CA ASP A 93 14.62 -5.31 -17.36
C ASP A 93 15.05 -3.83 -17.44
N PRO A 94 14.72 -3.14 -18.54
CA PRO A 94 15.07 -1.73 -18.70
C PRO A 94 14.36 -0.86 -17.65
N ALA A 95 14.98 0.26 -17.28
CA ALA A 95 14.41 1.20 -16.31
C ALA A 95 13.06 1.78 -16.73
N SER A 96 12.71 1.73 -18.02
CA SER A 96 11.37 2.10 -18.50
C SER A 96 10.27 1.17 -17.98
N THR A 97 10.59 -0.08 -17.61
CA THR A 97 9.62 -1.04 -17.08
C THR A 97 9.35 -0.83 -15.60
N TRP A 98 10.40 -0.63 -14.79
CA TRP A 98 10.28 -0.56 -13.33
C TRP A 98 10.40 0.86 -12.76
N GLY A 99 10.82 1.84 -13.55
CA GLY A 99 11.05 3.23 -13.12
C GLY A 99 9.80 3.95 -12.63
N PHE A 100 8.61 3.41 -12.92
CA PHE A 100 7.35 3.91 -12.37
C PHE A 100 7.07 3.43 -10.93
N ILE A 101 7.63 2.30 -10.49
CA ILE A 101 7.37 1.68 -9.17
C ILE A 101 7.67 2.62 -7.96
N PRO A 102 8.69 3.50 -7.99
CA PRO A 102 8.90 4.48 -6.93
C PRO A 102 7.71 5.41 -6.66
N LEU A 103 6.84 5.66 -7.64
CA LEU A 103 5.67 6.53 -7.48
C LEU A 103 4.60 5.94 -6.55
N PRO A 104 4.01 4.74 -6.81
CA PRO A 104 3.09 4.11 -5.85
C PRO A 104 3.76 3.87 -4.50
N MET A 105 5.06 3.56 -4.46
CA MET A 105 5.81 3.43 -3.21
C MET A 105 5.82 4.74 -2.41
N ALA A 106 6.04 5.88 -3.05
CA ALA A 106 5.95 7.19 -2.41
C ALA A 106 4.54 7.48 -1.86
N PHE A 107 3.49 7.05 -2.56
CA PHE A 107 2.11 7.17 -2.06
C PHE A 107 1.86 6.30 -0.82
N VAL A 108 2.38 5.06 -0.79
CA VAL A 108 2.28 4.17 0.38
C VAL A 108 3.01 4.77 1.59
N PHE A 109 4.25 5.23 1.42
CA PHE A 109 4.99 5.91 2.48
C PHE A 109 4.29 7.20 2.93
N GLY A 110 3.83 8.03 2.00
CA GLY A 110 3.10 9.26 2.29
C GLY A 110 1.83 9.00 3.10
N SER A 111 1.05 7.99 2.71
CA SER A 111 -0.14 7.54 3.43
C SER A 111 0.22 7.08 4.85
N TYR A 112 1.26 6.26 5.00
CA TYR A 112 1.78 5.77 6.28
C TYR A 112 2.21 6.90 7.22
N PHE A 113 2.99 7.88 6.73
CA PHE A 113 3.43 9.02 7.53
C PHE A 113 2.26 9.89 7.99
N LEU A 114 1.29 10.14 7.10
CA LEU A 114 0.10 10.91 7.41
C LEU A 114 -0.81 10.19 8.40
N TYR A 115 -0.95 8.86 8.28
CA TYR A 115 -1.66 8.01 9.24
C TYR A 115 -1.06 8.17 10.65
N HIS A 116 0.25 7.99 10.77
CA HIS A 116 0.96 8.13 12.04
C HIS A 116 0.85 9.54 12.63
N LYS A 117 0.96 10.57 11.79
CA LYS A 117 0.78 11.97 12.22
C LYS A 117 -0.63 12.22 12.72
N LEU A 118 -1.65 11.70 12.03
CA LEU A 118 -3.06 11.83 12.44
C LEU A 118 -3.34 11.08 13.75
N ARG A 119 -2.80 9.87 13.91
CA ARG A 119 -2.94 9.07 15.13
C ARG A 119 -2.30 9.75 16.34
N ARG A 120 -1.08 10.31 16.20
CA ARG A 120 -0.44 11.10 17.27
C ARG A 120 -1.25 12.32 17.66
N GLN A 121 -1.82 13.05 16.69
CA GLN A 121 -2.67 14.21 16.97
C GLN A 121 -3.94 13.83 17.74
N LYS A 122 -4.55 12.68 17.40
CA LYS A 122 -5.76 12.19 18.08
C LYS A 122 -5.48 11.83 19.54
N LEU A 123 -4.41 11.07 19.79
CA LEU A 123 -3.99 10.68 21.15
C LEU A 123 -3.65 11.90 22.01
N ALA A 124 -2.97 12.90 21.45
CA ALA A 124 -2.65 14.15 22.17
C ALA A 124 -3.89 15.00 22.49
N GLN A 125 -4.97 14.87 21.72
CA GLN A 125 -6.24 15.55 22.00
C GLN A 125 -7.02 14.81 23.10
N GLU A 126 -7.06 13.47 23.05
CA GLU A 126 -7.68 12.63 24.07
C GLU A 126 -7.05 12.89 25.44
N GLY A 127 -5.72 12.84 25.56
CA GLY A 127 -5.05 13.10 26.85
C GLY A 127 -5.22 14.53 27.39
N LYS A 128 -5.42 15.55 26.55
CA LYS A 128 -5.78 16.90 27.02
C LYS A 128 -7.20 16.98 27.56
N THR A 129 -8.10 16.19 27.01
CA THR A 129 -9.50 16.13 27.43
C THR A 129 -9.57 15.47 28.81
N ASP A 130 -8.85 14.37 29.01
CA ASP A 130 -8.80 13.67 30.29
C ASP A 130 -8.27 14.54 31.45
N ILE A 131 -7.26 15.38 31.18
CA ILE A 131 -6.71 16.33 32.19
C ILE A 131 -7.68 17.50 32.48
N ALA A 132 -8.49 17.92 31.50
CA ALA A 132 -9.37 19.08 31.68
C ALA A 132 -10.64 18.78 32.50
N PHE A 133 -10.98 17.50 32.68
CA PHE A 133 -12.21 17.05 33.36
C PHE A 133 -11.96 16.09 34.53
N GLY A 134 -10.70 15.87 34.93
CA GLY A 134 -10.30 15.11 36.12
C GLY A 134 -9.79 16.02 37.22
#